data_AF-A0A9X1R9E7-F1
#
_entry.id   AF-A0A9X1R9E7-F1
#
_cell.length_a   1.000
_cell.length_b   1.000
_cell.length_c   1.000
_cell.angle_alpha   90.00
_cell.angle_beta   90.00
_cell.angle_gamma   90.00
#
_symmetry.space_group_name_H-M   'P 1'
#
loop_
_entity.id
_entity.type
_entity.pdbx_description
1 polymer ?
#
loop_
_entity_poly.entity_id
_entity_poly.type
_entity_poly.pdbx_seq_one_letter_code
_entity_poly.pdbx_strand_id
1 'polypeptide(L)'
;MGAVQAKRAPAPMKRLSVRAQNVLKELAVELTGEQPPKGNWSPSRELLLALTAERLTTARNCGPHTMREIVDWAQGCGVTIKPVITAGGSLSQMWADLIANASAGGLTAAEIAGALQRSIRRKSVRIPIAFQVILVKILLSSFE
;
A
#
# COMPACT_ATOMS: atom_id res chain seq x y z
N MET A 1 11.43 28.92 7.19
CA MET A 1 10.31 28.82 8.14
C MET A 1 9.59 27.49 7.89
N GLY A 2 9.71 26.55 8.83
CA GLY A 2 9.16 25.20 8.68
C GLY A 2 7.66 25.18 8.92
N ALA A 3 6.91 24.59 7.98
CA ALA A 3 5.49 24.34 8.13
C ALA A 3 5.27 23.28 9.22
N VAL A 4 4.77 23.74 10.37
CA VAL A 4 4.32 22.88 11.46
C VAL A 4 3.19 22.01 10.92
N GLN A 5 3.42 20.71 10.78
CA GLN A 5 2.36 19.75 10.47
C GLN A 5 1.33 19.81 11.59
N ALA A 6 0.20 20.45 11.32
CA ALA A 6 -0.94 20.44 12.21
C ALA A 6 -1.35 18.99 12.47
N LYS A 7 -1.20 18.56 13.73
CA LYS A 7 -1.73 17.30 14.26
C LYS A 7 -3.25 17.34 14.07
N ARG A 8 -3.75 16.82 12.95
CA ARG A 8 -5.19 16.69 12.69
C ARG A 8 -5.82 15.92 13.84
N ALA A 9 -6.77 16.55 14.53
CA ALA A 9 -7.60 15.88 15.51
C ALA A 9 -8.29 14.66 14.85
N PRO A 10 -8.39 13.50 15.55
CA PRO A 10 -9.01 12.32 14.98
C PRO A 10 -10.47 12.63 14.67
N ALA A 11 -10.82 12.59 13.38
CA ALA A 11 -12.20 12.68 12.95
C ALA A 11 -13.02 11.53 13.58
N PRO A 12 -14.33 11.72 13.85
CA PRO A 12 -15.19 10.64 14.32
C PRO A 12 -15.06 9.45 13.35
N MET A 13 -14.73 8.28 13.90
CA MET A 13 -14.45 7.06 13.12
C MET A 13 -15.62 6.76 12.20
N LYS A 14 -15.44 6.98 10.89
CA LYS A 14 -16.42 6.54 9.89
C LYS A 14 -16.49 5.02 9.95
N ARG A 15 -17.69 4.46 10.00
CA ARG A 15 -17.87 3.00 9.87
C ARG A 15 -17.31 2.55 8.52
N LEU A 16 -16.51 1.49 8.53
CA LEU A 16 -16.04 0.84 7.31
C LEU A 16 -17.23 0.34 6.49
N SER A 17 -17.14 0.54 5.18
CA SER A 17 -18.05 -0.01 4.19
C SER A 17 -18.01 -1.53 4.23
N VAL A 18 -19.10 -2.18 3.80
CA VAL A 18 -19.19 -3.65 3.72
C VAL A 18 -18.03 -4.22 2.89
N ARG A 19 -17.62 -3.52 1.82
CA ARG A 19 -16.50 -3.94 0.98
C ARG A 19 -15.18 -3.86 1.74
N ALA A 20 -14.91 -2.77 2.45
CA ALA A 20 -13.70 -2.64 3.26
C ALA A 20 -13.67 -3.68 4.40
N GLN A 21 -14.80 -3.94 5.04
CA GLN A 21 -14.93 -5.00 6.03
C GLN A 21 -14.61 -6.38 5.43
N ASN A 22 -15.16 -6.71 4.27
CA ASN A 22 -14.91 -8.01 3.63
C ASN A 22 -13.42 -8.20 3.28
N VAL A 23 -12.76 -7.17 2.76
CA VAL A 23 -11.30 -7.20 2.51
C VAL A 23 -10.53 -7.48 3.80
N LEU A 24 -10.86 -6.77 4.89
CA LEU A 24 -10.20 -6.98 6.17
C LEU A 24 -10.49 -8.37 6.76
N LYS A 25 -11.67 -8.94 6.52
CA LYS A 25 -12.01 -10.29 6.97
C LYS A 25 -11.20 -11.37 6.25
N GLU A 26 -11.03 -11.22 4.94
CA GLU A 26 -10.16 -12.11 4.16
C GLU A 26 -8.71 -12.03 4.67
N LEU A 27 -8.21 -10.80 4.87
CA LEU A 27 -6.86 -10.58 5.40
C LEU A 27 -6.69 -11.03 6.85
N ALA A 28 -7.74 -10.99 7.68
CA ALA A 28 -7.69 -11.47 9.06
C ALA A 28 -7.31 -12.96 9.13
N VAL A 29 -7.98 -13.75 8.29
CA VAL A 29 -7.75 -15.19 8.18
C VAL A 29 -6.32 -15.45 7.68
N GLU A 30 -5.88 -14.71 6.66
CA GLU A 30 -4.55 -14.89 6.05
C GLU A 30 -3.40 -14.44 6.95
N LEU A 31 -3.54 -13.31 7.66
CA LEU A 31 -2.42 -12.66 8.36
C LEU A 31 -2.33 -13.04 9.84
N THR A 32 -3.45 -13.34 10.47
CA THR A 32 -3.52 -13.55 11.93
C THR A 32 -4.20 -14.87 12.32
N GLY A 33 -4.82 -15.57 11.36
CA GLY A 33 -5.65 -16.74 11.65
C GLY A 33 -6.97 -16.41 12.38
N GLU A 34 -7.27 -15.13 12.58
CA GLU A 34 -8.52 -14.67 13.18
C GLU A 34 -9.69 -15.08 12.28
N GLN A 35 -10.74 -15.68 12.87
CA GLN A 35 -11.97 -16.03 12.16
C GLN A 35 -13.07 -14.99 12.46
N PRO A 36 -13.24 -13.98 11.59
CA PRO A 36 -14.23 -12.94 11.82
C PRO A 36 -15.67 -13.46 11.66
N PRO A 37 -16.61 -13.00 12.50
CA PRO A 37 -18.00 -13.42 12.44
C PRO A 37 -18.71 -12.92 11.17
N LYS A 38 -19.82 -13.59 10.82
CA LYS A 38 -20.76 -13.08 9.80
C LYS A 38 -21.49 -11.86 10.39
N GLY A 39 -21.37 -10.69 9.74
CA GLY A 39 -21.96 -9.43 10.21
C GLY A 39 -20.95 -8.43 10.78
N ASN A 40 -21.38 -7.60 11.73
CA ASN A 40 -20.55 -6.55 12.33
C ASN A 40 -19.32 -7.15 13.01
N TRP A 41 -18.15 -6.64 12.64
CA TRP A 41 -16.87 -7.07 13.17
C TRP A 41 -15.94 -5.87 13.24
N SER A 42 -15.16 -5.80 14.31
CA SER A 42 -14.15 -4.77 14.52
C SER A 42 -12.77 -5.43 14.40
N PRO A 43 -11.93 -5.02 13.42
CA PRO A 43 -10.58 -5.54 13.25
C PRO A 43 -9.77 -5.48 14.54
N SER A 44 -9.06 -6.56 14.86
CA SER A 44 -8.12 -6.59 15.99
C SER A 44 -6.95 -5.64 15.77
N ARG A 45 -6.36 -5.12 16.85
CA ARG A 45 -5.18 -4.25 16.75
C ARG A 45 -3.99 -4.98 16.12
N GLU A 46 -3.86 -6.28 16.37
CA GLU A 46 -2.85 -7.15 15.79
C GLU A 46 -2.98 -7.21 14.27
N LEU A 47 -4.19 -7.40 13.75
CA LEU A 47 -4.45 -7.33 12.32
C LEU A 47 -4.04 -5.98 11.73
N LEU A 48 -4.40 -4.86 12.37
CA LEU A 48 -4.04 -3.54 11.88
C LEU A 48 -2.54 -3.29 11.83
N LEU A 49 -1.78 -3.86 12.77
CA LEU A 49 -0.32 -3.80 12.75
C LEU A 49 0.30 -4.70 11.67
N ALA A 50 -0.36 -5.81 11.34
CA ALA A 50 0.05 -6.71 10.26
C ALA A 50 -0.31 -6.17 8.86
N LEU A 51 -1.24 -5.20 8.76
CA LEU A 51 -1.62 -4.60 7.49
C LEU A 51 -0.46 -3.79 6.90
N THR A 52 -0.09 -4.14 5.67
CA THR A 52 0.78 -3.33 4.83
C THR A 52 0.03 -2.88 3.58
N ALA A 53 0.44 -1.76 2.99
CA ALA A 53 -0.17 -1.32 1.74
C ALA A 53 0.05 -2.33 0.59
N GLU A 54 1.12 -3.13 0.63
CA GLU A 54 1.33 -4.24 -0.30
C GLU A 54 0.21 -5.29 -0.18
N ARG A 55 -0.08 -5.75 1.04
CA ARG A 55 -1.14 -6.73 1.30
C ARG A 55 -2.51 -6.20 0.90
N LEU A 56 -2.77 -4.91 1.16
CA LEU A 56 -4.00 -4.26 0.68
C LEU A 56 -4.05 -4.17 -0.85
N THR A 57 -2.93 -3.97 -1.56
CA THR A 57 -2.94 -3.92 -3.03
C THR A 57 -3.16 -5.27 -3.69
N THR A 58 -2.74 -6.36 -3.04
CA THR A 58 -2.91 -7.74 -3.52
C THR A 58 -4.23 -8.36 -3.08
N ALA A 59 -4.87 -7.82 -2.04
CA ALA A 59 -6.15 -8.33 -1.54
C ALA A 59 -7.24 -8.28 -2.61
N ARG A 60 -8.00 -9.38 -2.71
CA ARG A 60 -9.11 -9.49 -3.66
C ARG A 60 -10.14 -8.41 -3.35
N ASN A 61 -10.73 -7.80 -4.38
CA ASN A 61 -11.75 -6.75 -4.24
C ASN A 61 -11.30 -5.47 -3.48
N CYS A 62 -10.00 -5.31 -3.22
CA CYS A 62 -9.44 -4.10 -2.64
C CYS A 62 -9.07 -3.07 -3.73
N GLY A 63 -10.07 -2.28 -4.12
CA GLY A 63 -9.87 -1.16 -5.05
C GLY A 63 -9.22 0.07 -4.39
N PRO A 64 -8.76 1.06 -5.18
CA PRO A 64 -8.08 2.26 -4.65
C PRO A 64 -8.93 3.11 -3.68
N HIS A 65 -10.26 3.03 -3.79
CA HIS A 65 -11.18 3.69 -2.85
C HIS A 65 -11.25 2.91 -1.54
N THR A 66 -11.44 1.58 -1.62
CA THR A 66 -11.46 0.68 -0.45
C THR A 66 -10.15 0.74 0.32
N MET A 67 -9.01 0.76 -0.36
CA MET A 67 -7.70 0.84 0.27
C MET A 67 -7.53 2.15 1.03
N ARG A 68 -7.90 3.30 0.44
CA ARG A 68 -7.86 4.60 1.13
C ARG A 68 -8.77 4.62 2.34
N GLU A 69 -9.97 4.08 2.21
CA GLU A 69 -10.92 3.96 3.31
C GLU A 69 -10.32 3.16 4.48
N ILE A 70 -9.70 2.01 4.20
CA ILE A 70 -9.03 1.17 5.22
C ILE A 70 -7.86 1.91 5.87
N VAL A 71 -7.04 2.61 5.08
CA VAL A 71 -5.89 3.38 5.59
C VAL A 71 -6.36 4.54 6.47
N ASP A 72 -7.33 5.33 6.02
CA ASP A 72 -7.91 6.45 6.76
C ASP A 72 -8.55 5.96 8.07
N TRP A 73 -9.23 4.81 8.02
CA TRP A 73 -9.84 4.18 9.19
C TRP A 73 -8.80 3.69 10.20
N ALA A 74 -7.77 2.96 9.74
CA ALA A 74 -6.68 2.48 10.59
C ALA A 74 -5.93 3.65 11.25
N GLN A 75 -5.72 4.74 10.50
CA GLN A 75 -5.15 5.97 11.05
C GLN A 75 -6.05 6.58 12.14
N GLY A 76 -7.37 6.56 11.95
CA GLY A 76 -8.34 6.92 12.99
C GLY A 76 -8.25 6.04 14.24
N CYS A 77 -7.85 4.77 14.09
CA CYS A 77 -7.55 3.84 15.18
C CYS A 77 -6.15 4.03 15.80
N GLY A 78 -5.37 5.02 15.35
CA GLY A 78 -4.01 5.27 15.82
C GLY A 78 -2.94 4.35 15.20
N VAL A 79 -3.27 3.63 14.12
CA VAL A 79 -2.34 2.77 13.40
C VAL A 79 -2.01 3.37 12.04
N THR A 80 -0.74 3.68 11.80
CA THR A 80 -0.29 4.21 10.51
C THR A 80 0.15 3.07 9.59
N ILE A 81 -0.71 2.74 8.63
CA ILE A 81 -0.33 1.84 7.52
C ILE A 81 0.51 2.65 6.54
N LYS A 82 1.81 2.32 6.42
CA LYS A 82 2.69 3.01 5.47
C LYS A 82 2.18 2.78 4.03
N PRO A 83 1.86 3.83 3.26
CA PRO A 83 1.49 3.67 1.86
C PRO A 83 2.71 3.17 1.07
N VAL A 84 2.51 2.19 0.19
CA VAL A 84 3.60 1.66 -0.65
C VAL A 84 4.01 2.67 -1.73
N ILE A 85 3.09 3.50 -2.24
CA ILE A 85 3.41 4.62 -3.15
C ILE A 85 2.34 5.72 -3.01
N THR A 86 2.76 6.98 -2.90
CA THR A 86 1.88 8.16 -2.83
C THR A 86 0.87 8.18 -3.98
N ALA A 87 -0.42 8.19 -3.63
CA ALA A 87 -1.51 8.39 -4.57
C ALA A 87 -1.53 9.87 -4.99
N GLY A 88 -1.16 10.16 -6.25
CA GLY A 88 -1.22 11.53 -6.78
C GLY A 88 -0.27 11.83 -7.95
N GLY A 89 0.92 11.22 -7.99
CA GLY A 89 1.92 11.50 -9.03
C GLY A 89 1.59 10.92 -10.42
N SER A 90 2.15 11.54 -11.47
CA SER A 90 2.22 10.97 -12.81
C SER A 90 3.05 9.67 -12.79
N LEU A 91 2.86 8.78 -13.77
CA LEU A 91 3.72 7.60 -13.89
C LEU A 91 5.18 8.00 -14.08
N SER A 92 5.43 9.08 -14.83
CA SER A 92 6.79 9.61 -15.04
C SER A 92 7.45 10.04 -13.72
N GLN A 93 6.72 10.73 -12.84
CA GLN A 93 7.23 11.11 -11.52
C GLN A 93 7.53 9.89 -10.66
N MET A 94 6.60 8.93 -10.62
CA MET A 94 6.78 7.67 -9.88
C MET A 94 8.05 6.93 -10.36
N TRP A 95 8.26 6.82 -11.67
CA TRP A 95 9.47 6.19 -12.20
C TRP A 95 10.74 6.98 -11.84
N ALA A 96 10.71 8.32 -11.91
CA ALA A 96 11.83 9.17 -11.53
C ALA A 96 12.22 8.99 -10.05
N ASP A 97 11.23 8.96 -9.16
CA ASP A 97 11.45 8.76 -7.72
C ASP A 97 12.08 7.39 -7.43
N LEU A 98 11.62 6.34 -8.10
CA LEU A 98 12.20 4.99 -7.94
C LEU A 98 13.64 4.90 -8.46
N ILE A 99 13.94 5.55 -9.59
CA ILE A 99 15.31 5.59 -10.13
C ILE A 99 16.24 6.34 -9.16
N ALA A 100 15.77 7.44 -8.57
CA ALA A 100 16.52 8.17 -7.55
C ALA A 100 16.75 7.32 -6.30
N ASN A 101 15.73 6.65 -5.78
CA ASN A 101 15.83 5.78 -4.61
C ASN A 101 16.75 4.57 -4.85
N ALA A 102 16.75 4.00 -6.05
CA ALA A 102 17.67 2.92 -6.44
C ALA A 102 19.14 3.38 -6.39
N SER A 103 19.40 4.60 -6.85
CA SER A 103 20.75 5.19 -6.82
C SER A 103 21.22 5.46 -5.38
N ALA A 104 20.29 5.63 -4.44
CA ALA A 104 20.56 5.77 -3.02
C ALA A 104 20.62 4.44 -2.24
N GLY A 105 20.48 3.28 -2.93
CA GLY A 105 20.49 1.95 -2.31
C GLY A 105 19.24 1.59 -1.49
N GLY A 106 18.18 2.40 -1.58
CA GLY A 106 16.98 2.27 -0.74
C GLY A 106 15.80 1.57 -1.40
N LEU A 107 15.98 0.96 -2.58
CA LEU A 107 14.88 0.39 -3.35
C LEU A 107 14.41 -0.96 -2.79
N THR A 108 13.13 -1.05 -2.44
CA THR A 108 12.52 -2.27 -1.87
C THR A 108 11.69 -3.04 -2.90
N ALA A 109 11.52 -4.35 -2.68
CA ALA A 109 10.65 -5.20 -3.51
C ALA A 109 9.20 -4.68 -3.55
N ALA A 110 8.70 -4.14 -2.43
CA ALA A 110 7.36 -3.59 -2.34
C ALA A 110 7.17 -2.34 -3.21
N GLU A 111 8.15 -1.45 -3.26
CA GLU A 111 8.12 -0.26 -4.13
C GLU A 111 8.12 -0.66 -5.62
N ILE A 112 8.92 -1.65 -5.99
CA ILE A 112 8.96 -2.19 -7.36
C ILE A 112 7.60 -2.80 -7.73
N ALA A 113 7.07 -3.70 -6.89
CA ALA A 113 5.79 -4.37 -7.12
C ALA A 113 4.65 -3.36 -7.23
N GLY A 114 4.58 -2.38 -6.31
CA GLY A 114 3.59 -1.32 -6.34
C GLY A 114 3.65 -0.48 -7.63
N ALA A 115 4.84 -0.19 -8.12
CA ALA A 115 5.05 0.60 -9.33
C ALA A 115 4.59 -0.15 -10.59
N LEU A 116 4.98 -1.42 -10.70
CA LEU A 116 4.57 -2.31 -11.79
C LEU A 116 3.05 -2.52 -11.80
N GLN A 117 2.45 -2.81 -10.65
CA GLN A 117 0.99 -2.92 -10.52
C GLN A 117 0.27 -1.63 -10.92
N ARG A 118 0.81 -0.46 -10.56
CA ARG A 118 0.24 0.83 -10.96
C ARG A 118 0.36 1.06 -12.47
N SER A 119 1.46 0.66 -13.09
CA SER A 119 1.63 0.68 -14.55
C SER A 119 0.60 -0.20 -15.25
N ILE A 120 0.41 -1.43 -14.77
CA ILE A 120 -0.60 -2.38 -15.27
C ILE A 120 -2.01 -1.80 -15.15
N ARG A 121 -2.37 -1.27 -13.98
CA ARG A 121 -3.70 -0.66 -13.74
C ARG A 121 -3.98 0.51 -14.67
N ARG A 122 -2.95 1.31 -15.01
CA ARG A 122 -3.05 2.43 -15.96
C ARG A 122 -2.85 2.01 -17.41
N LYS A 123 -2.72 0.71 -17.70
CA LYS A 123 -2.45 0.14 -19.03
C LYS A 123 -1.24 0.79 -19.71
N SER A 124 -0.25 1.21 -18.91
CA SER A 124 0.98 1.78 -19.43
C SER A 124 1.99 0.66 -19.63
N VAL A 125 2.38 0.48 -20.89
CA VAL A 125 3.45 -0.43 -21.30
C VAL A 125 4.85 0.23 -21.22
N ARG A 126 4.91 1.53 -20.88
CA ARG A 126 6.13 2.31 -20.96
C ARG A 126 6.84 2.33 -19.60
N ILE A 127 7.78 1.41 -19.43
CA ILE A 127 8.74 1.40 -18.32
C ILE A 127 10.04 2.06 -18.82
N PRO A 128 10.57 3.11 -18.15
CA PRO A 128 11.81 3.75 -18.57
C PRO A 128 13.01 2.80 -18.59
N ILE A 129 13.89 2.93 -19.58
CA ILE A 129 15.07 2.07 -19.75
C ILE A 129 15.95 2.05 -18.49
N ALA A 130 16.14 3.20 -17.83
CA ALA A 130 16.89 3.28 -16.58
C ALA A 130 16.33 2.35 -15.50
N PHE A 131 15.01 2.25 -15.38
CA PHE A 131 14.37 1.34 -14.44
C PHE A 131 14.45 -0.12 -14.88
N GLN A 132 14.41 -0.39 -16.20
CA GLN A 132 14.65 -1.75 -16.72
C GLN A 132 16.06 -2.25 -16.38
N VAL A 133 17.08 -1.41 -16.51
CA VAL A 133 18.46 -1.74 -16.11
C VAL A 133 18.54 -2.09 -14.62
N ILE A 134 17.85 -1.34 -13.75
CA ILE A 134 17.77 -1.62 -12.32
C ILE A 134 17.12 -3.00 -12.08
N LEU A 135 16.00 -3.30 -12.73
CA LEU A 135 15.32 -4.60 -12.61
C LEU A 135 16.24 -5.77 -13.02
N VAL A 136 16.96 -5.63 -14.14
CA VAL A 136 17.91 -6.66 -14.60
C VAL A 136 19.03 -6.87 -13.58
N LYS A 137 19.60 -5.79 -13.03
CA LYS A 137 20.63 -5.89 -11.99
C LYS A 137 20.13 -6.63 -10.76
N ILE A 138 18.94 -6.30 -10.28
CA ILE A 138 18.33 -6.97 -9.12
C ILE A 138 18.13 -8.46 -9.40
N LEU A 139 17.63 -8.82 -10.58
CA LEU A 139 17.44 -10.22 -10.97
C LEU A 139 18.78 -10.96 -10.97
N LEU A 140 19.80 -10.42 -11.63
CA LEU A 140 21.14 -11.03 -11.69
C LEU A 140 21.76 -11.20 -10.30
N SER A 141 21.65 -10.20 -9.42
CA SER A 141 22.14 -10.30 -8.03
C SER A 141 21.34 -11.26 -7.14
N SER A 142 20.16 -11.72 -7.59
CA SER A 142 19.35 -12.69 -6.85
C SER A 142 19.68 -14.15 -7.26
N PHE A 143 20.45 -14.34 -8.32
CA PHE A 143 20.86 -15.65 -8.85
C PHE A 143 22.32 -16.02 -8.54
N GLU A 144 23.10 -15.11 -7.94
CA GLU A 144 24.40 -15.40 -7.32
C GLU A 144 24.26 -15.60 -5.81
#